data_AF-A0A961KGX8-F1
#
_entry.id   AF-A0A961KGX8-F1
#
_cell.length_a   1.000
_cell.length_b   1.000
_cell.length_c   1.000
_cell.angle_alpha   90.00
_cell.angle_beta   90.00
_cell.angle_gamma   90.00
#
_symmetry.space_group_name_H-M   'P 1'
#
loop_
_entity.id
_entity.type
_entity.pdbx_description
1 polymer ?
#
loop_
_entity_poly.entity_id
_entity_poly.type
_entity_poly.pdbx_seq_one_letter_code
_entity_poly.pdbx_strand_id
1 'polypeptide(L)' 'RPATRFAFGDTPGMAEVYLVPQLFSAQRFKVDTTAMPRLRQIAAECATLDAFVAALPARQPDAE' A
#
# COMPACT_ATOMS: atom_id res chain seq x y z
N ARG A 1 5.15 -9.86 -17.02
CA ARG A 1 4.57 -10.86 -16.09
C ARG A 1 3.05 -10.80 -16.22
N PRO A 2 2.31 -11.91 -16.12
CA PRO A 2 0.86 -11.84 -15.97
C PRO A 2 0.53 -10.89 -14.82
N ALA A 3 -0.59 -10.17 -14.92
CA ALA A 3 -1.03 -9.23 -13.90
C ALA A 3 -1.51 -10.03 -12.67
N THR A 4 -0.57 -10.37 -11.78
CA THR A 4 -0.87 -10.95 -10.48
C THR A 4 -1.54 -9.91 -9.59
N ARG A 5 -2.30 -10.34 -8.58
CA ARG A 5 -2.98 -9.41 -7.68
C ARG A 5 -1.98 -8.46 -6.97
N PHE A 6 -0.89 -9.02 -6.43
CA PHE A 6 0.19 -8.32 -5.72
C PHE A 6 1.53 -8.39 -6.51
N ALA A 7 2.62 -7.83 -5.99
CA ALA A 7 3.89 -7.69 -6.71
C ALA A 7 4.50 -9.03 -7.18
N PHE A 8 4.31 -10.10 -6.39
CA PHE A 8 4.94 -11.40 -6.63
C PHE A 8 3.97 -12.59 -6.67
N GLY A 9 2.65 -12.36 -6.64
CA GLY A 9 1.64 -13.41 -6.67
C GLY A 9 0.27 -12.92 -6.21
N ASP A 10 -0.57 -13.85 -5.77
CA ASP A 10 -1.95 -13.56 -5.34
C ASP A 10 -2.10 -13.38 -3.82
N THR A 11 -0.99 -13.36 -3.10
CA THR A 11 -0.92 -13.04 -1.66
C THR A 11 0.09 -11.90 -1.46
N PRO A 12 -0.19 -10.91 -0.60
CA PRO A 12 0.77 -9.86 -0.29
C PRO A 12 2.00 -10.44 0.42
N GLY A 13 3.16 -9.86 0.18
CA GLY A 13 4.41 -10.20 0.85
C GLY A 13 5.18 -8.96 1.28
N MET A 14 6.49 -9.12 1.47
CA MET A 14 7.37 -8.03 1.92
C MET A 14 7.33 -6.80 1.00
N ALA A 15 7.08 -6.99 -0.30
CA ALA A 15 6.97 -5.88 -1.24
C ALA A 15 5.85 -4.91 -0.86
N GLU A 16 4.66 -5.43 -0.55
CA GLU A 16 3.50 -4.63 -0.13
C GLU A 16 3.73 -3.97 1.23
N VAL A 17 4.38 -4.67 2.16
CA VAL A 17 4.76 -4.14 3.48
C VAL A 17 5.61 -2.86 3.35
N TYR A 18 6.56 -2.83 2.41
CA TYR A 18 7.35 -1.63 2.15
C TYR A 18 6.65 -0.64 1.22
N LEU A 19 5.87 -1.11 0.24
CA LEU A 19 5.23 -0.24 -0.74
C LEU A 19 4.14 0.66 -0.14
N VAL A 20 3.27 0.09 0.69
CA VAL A 20 2.08 0.79 1.20
C VAL A 20 2.44 2.02 2.04
N PRO A 21 3.39 1.97 3.00
CA PRO A 21 3.82 3.16 3.75
C PRO A 21 4.45 4.25 2.87
N GLN A 22 5.16 3.86 1.80
CA GLN A 22 5.78 4.81 0.87
C GLN A 22 4.72 5.55 0.05
N LEU A 23 3.69 4.85 -0.43
CA LEU A 23 2.58 5.49 -1.15
C LEU A 23 1.69 6.33 -0.23
N PHE A 24 1.48 5.92 1.02
CA PHE A 24 0.84 6.76 2.02
C PHE A 24 1.63 8.05 2.27
N SER A 25 2.95 7.94 2.43
CA SER A 25 3.84 9.10 2.60
C SER A 25 3.80 10.01 1.37
N ALA A 26 3.87 9.43 0.16
CA ALA A 26 3.74 10.16 -1.09
C ALA A 26 2.43 10.97 -1.14
N GLN A 27 1.31 10.36 -0.74
CA GLN A 27 0.02 11.07 -0.64
C GLN A 27 0.06 12.19 0.40
N ARG A 28 0.59 11.93 1.61
CA ARG A 28 0.71 12.91 2.70
C ARG A 28 1.51 14.15 2.26
N PHE A 29 2.58 13.94 1.49
CA PHE A 29 3.46 14.99 0.99
C PHE A 29 3.14 15.48 -0.42
N LYS A 30 1.98 15.08 -0.98
CA LYS A 30 1.50 15.50 -2.31
C LYS A 30 2.47 15.19 -3.46
N VAL A 31 3.20 14.09 -3.36
CA VAL A 31 4.04 13.57 -4.45
C VAL A 31 3.14 12.94 -5.52
N ASP A 32 3.35 13.33 -6.78
CA ASP A 32 2.60 12.76 -7.90
C ASP A 32 3.02 11.31 -8.18
N THR A 33 2.05 10.40 -8.12
CA THR A 33 2.22 8.97 -8.39
C THR A 33 1.42 8.49 -9.60
N THR A 34 0.87 9.41 -10.42
CA THR A 34 0.06 9.09 -11.60
C THR A 34 0.79 8.22 -12.62
N ALA A 35 2.11 8.41 -12.76
CA ALA A 35 2.98 7.59 -13.61
C ALA A 35 3.23 6.16 -13.07
N MET A 36 2.71 5.80 -11.90
CA MET A 36 2.92 4.50 -11.23
C MET A 36 1.61 3.71 -11.04
N PRO A 37 0.79 3.50 -12.10
CA PRO A 37 -0.56 2.94 -11.98
C PRO A 37 -0.58 1.54 -11.34
N ARG A 38 0.43 0.71 -11.62
CA ARG A 38 0.54 -0.63 -11.04
C ARG A 38 0.75 -0.61 -9.52
N LEU A 39 1.60 0.29 -9.02
CA LEU A 39 1.86 0.42 -7.59
C LEU A 39 0.61 0.93 -6.85
N ARG A 40 -0.09 1.90 -7.46
CA ARG A 40 -1.37 2.41 -6.94
C ARG A 40 -2.44 1.34 -6.87
N GLN A 41 -2.53 0.48 -7.89
CA GLN A 41 -3.45 -0.66 -7.88
C GLN A 41 -3.11 -1.64 -6.74
N ILE A 42 -1.85 -2.04 -6.58
CA ILE A 42 -1.43 -2.94 -5.50
C ILE A 42 -1.76 -2.36 -4.13
N ALA A 43 -1.48 -1.07 -3.91
CA ALA A 43 -1.80 -0.42 -2.65
C ALA A 43 -3.32 -0.35 -2.38
N ALA A 44 -4.13 -0.14 -3.42
CA ALA A 44 -5.58 -0.21 -3.31
C ALA A 44 -6.06 -1.62 -2.92
N GLU A 45 -5.48 -2.68 -3.51
CA GLU A 45 -5.75 -4.07 -3.09
C GLU A 45 -5.38 -4.29 -1.62
N CYS A 46 -4.19 -3.82 -1.20
CA CYS A 46 -3.74 -3.95 0.19
C CYS A 46 -4.66 -3.22 1.17
N ALA A 47 -5.20 -2.06 0.79
CA ALA A 47 -6.11 -1.28 1.62
C ALA A 47 -7.45 -2.00 1.92
N THR A 48 -7.76 -3.09 1.20
CA THR A 48 -8.94 -3.94 1.49
C THR A 48 -8.68 -5.00 2.55
N LEU A 49 -7.43 -5.21 2.96
CA LEU A 49 -7.05 -6.28 3.89
C LEU A 49 -6.95 -5.74 5.32
N ASP A 50 -7.61 -6.43 6.26
CA ASP A 50 -7.66 -6.02 7.67
C ASP A 50 -6.28 -5.76 8.28
N ALA A 51 -5.27 -6.55 7.91
CA ALA A 51 -3.89 -6.38 8.40
C ALA A 51 -3.31 -5.00 8.04
N PHE A 52 -3.54 -4.50 6.82
CA PHE A 52 -3.06 -3.18 6.40
C PHE A 52 -3.92 -2.06 6.98
N VAL A 53 -5.24 -2.29 7.14
CA VAL A 53 -6.13 -1.32 7.79
C VAL A 53 -5.75 -1.15 9.26
N ALA A 54 -5.49 -2.23 9.98
CA ALA A 54 -5.02 -2.21 11.37
C ALA A 54 -3.66 -1.51 11.53
N ALA A 55 -2.81 -1.56 10.50
CA ALA A 55 -1.50 -0.90 10.45
C ALA A 55 -1.55 0.59 10.03
N LEU A 56 -2.73 1.17 9.79
CA LEU A 56 -2.84 2.60 9.47
C LEU A 56 -2.28 3.47 10.61
N PRO A 57 -1.55 4.56 10.32
CA PRO A 57 -1.00 5.45 11.35
C PRO A 57 -2.05 5.96 12.34
N ALA A 58 -3.26 6.28 11.85
CA ALA A 58 -4.38 6.76 12.69
C ALA A 58 -5.03 5.68 13.59
N ARG A 59 -4.58 4.42 13.51
CA ARG A 59 -5.07 3.30 14.34
C ARG A 59 -4.02 2.77 15.31
N GLN A 60 -2.90 3.48 15.45
CA GLN A 60 -1.86 3.09 16.40
C GLN A 60 -2.12 3.70 17.79
N PRO A 61 -1.67 3.06 18.88
CA PRO A 61 -1.91 3.55 20.24
C PRO A 61 -1.34 4.96 20.52
N ASP A 62 -0.34 5.37 19.75
CA ASP A 62 0.36 6.65 19.80
C ASP A 62 -0.16 7.66 18.76
N ALA A 63 -1.26 7.35 18.08
CA ALA A 63 -1.93 8.33 17.21
C ALA A 63 -2.49 9.49 18.05
N GLU A 64 -2.11 10.72 17.70
CA GLU A 64 -2.61 11.97 18.30
C GLU A 64 -4.10 12.24 18.04
#